data_AF-A0A4R5QBP1-F1
#
_entry.id   AF-A0A4R5QBP1-F1
#
_cell.length_a   1.000
_cell.length_b   1.000
_cell.length_c   1.000
_cell.angle_alpha   90.00
_cell.angle_beta   90.00
_cell.angle_gamma   90.00
#
_symmetry.space_group_name_H-M   'P 1'
#
loop_
_entity.id
_entity.type
_entity.pdbx_description
1 polymer ?
#
loop_
_entity_poly.entity_id
_entity_poly.type
_entity_poly.pdbx_seq_one_letter_code
_entity_poly.pdbx_strand_id
1 'polypeptide(L)'
;MLSLGPVAFAAPWLLLALPALPILWWLLRVTPPAPRRIAFPALRLLRDLPVTQETPARTPWWLLLLRIVAAALLILGLAQPVLGPGVGGAAGQGTLLLAIDDGWAAAADWPARMAAAGGALDRAGREGR
;
A
#
# COMPACT_ATOMS: atom_id res chain seq x y z
N MET A 1 -13.33 -10.05 8.32
CA MET A 1 -12.18 -10.75 7.68
C MET A 1 -12.69 -11.51 6.45
N LEU A 2 -11.92 -11.55 5.37
CA LEU A 2 -12.21 -12.35 4.18
C LEU A 2 -11.06 -13.31 3.95
N SER A 3 -11.34 -14.60 3.76
CA SER A 3 -10.31 -15.63 3.52
C SER A 3 -10.34 -16.08 2.07
N LEU A 4 -9.20 -16.03 1.40
CA LEU A 4 -8.96 -16.52 0.03
C LEU A 4 -7.85 -17.56 0.07
N GLY A 5 -8.23 -18.84 0.15
CA GLY A 5 -7.27 -19.94 0.31
C GLY A 5 -6.43 -19.78 1.59
N PRO A 6 -5.08 -19.84 1.50
CA PRO A 6 -4.20 -19.73 2.67
C PRO A 6 -3.98 -18.28 3.16
N VAL A 7 -4.59 -17.28 2.52
CA VAL A 7 -4.46 -15.86 2.88
C VAL A 7 -5.78 -15.32 3.40
N ALA A 8 -5.79 -14.68 4.57
CA ALA A 8 -6.91 -13.87 5.04
C ALA A 8 -6.57 -12.38 5.04
N PHE A 9 -7.56 -11.55 4.75
CA PHE A 9 -7.46 -10.09 4.81
C PHE A 9 -8.26 -9.58 6.00
N ALA A 10 -7.61 -8.82 6.89
CA ALA A 10 -8.30 -8.22 8.03
C ALA A 10 -9.27 -7.11 7.56
N ALA A 11 -8.84 -6.29 6.60
CA ALA A 11 -9.61 -5.19 6.03
C ALA A 11 -9.92 -5.41 4.53
N PRO A 12 -10.80 -6.36 4.19
CA PRO A 12 -11.02 -6.77 2.79
C PRO A 12 -11.73 -5.72 1.94
N TRP A 13 -12.46 -4.79 2.56
CA TRP A 13 -13.10 -3.67 1.86
C TRP A 13 -12.07 -2.79 1.14
N LEU A 14 -10.82 -2.75 1.61
CA LEU A 14 -9.76 -1.97 0.96
C LEU A 14 -9.36 -2.56 -0.40
N LEU A 15 -9.56 -3.87 -0.61
CA LEU A 15 -9.32 -4.51 -1.91
C LEU A 15 -10.27 -3.95 -2.99
N LEU A 16 -11.44 -3.40 -2.61
CA LEU A 16 -12.33 -2.71 -3.53
C LEU A 16 -11.72 -1.42 -4.11
N ALA A 17 -10.64 -0.91 -3.52
CA ALA A 17 -9.90 0.23 -4.07
C ALA A 17 -9.00 -0.16 -5.27
N LEU A 18 -8.68 -1.44 -5.46
CA LEU A 18 -7.90 -1.92 -6.62
C LEU A 18 -8.56 -1.54 -7.97
N PRO A 19 -9.87 -1.80 -8.21
CA PRO A 19 -10.54 -1.35 -9.42
C PRO A 19 -10.69 0.18 -9.52
N ALA A 20 -10.49 0.93 -8.43
CA ALA A 20 -10.47 2.39 -8.46
C ALA A 20 -9.13 2.99 -8.91
N LEU A 21 -8.03 2.21 -8.95
CA LEU A 21 -6.73 2.66 -9.47
C LEU A 21 -6.80 3.27 -10.90
N PRO A 22 -7.48 2.66 -11.89
CA PRO A 22 -7.65 3.27 -13.21
C PRO A 22 -8.47 4.56 -13.18
N ILE A 23 -9.44 4.69 -12.26
CA ILE A 23 -10.22 5.92 -12.07
C ILE A 23 -9.33 7.03 -11.50
N LEU A 24 -8.52 6.72 -10.49
CA LEU A 24 -7.54 7.64 -9.91
C LEU A 24 -6.51 8.09 -10.96
N TRP A 25 -6.07 7.16 -11.83
CA TRP A 25 -5.21 7.49 -12.95
C TRP A 25 -5.87 8.44 -13.94
N TRP A 26 -7.14 8.19 -14.29
CA TRP A 26 -7.88 9.06 -15.21
C TRP A 26 -8.05 10.47 -14.62
N LEU A 27 -8.36 10.57 -13.32
CA LEU A 27 -8.47 11.83 -12.59
C LEU A 27 -7.14 12.58 -12.49
N LEU A 28 -6.02 11.87 -12.29
CA LEU A 28 -4.68 12.48 -12.24
C LEU A 28 -4.11 12.78 -13.63
N ARG A 29 -4.60 12.14 -14.69
CA ARG A 29 -4.26 12.43 -16.09
C ARG A 29 -5.07 13.61 -16.64
N VAL A 30 -5.55 14.53 -15.81
CA VAL A 30 -5.97 15.84 -16.29
C VAL A 30 -4.71 16.56 -16.77
N THR A 31 -4.37 16.31 -18.03
CA THR A 31 -3.28 16.96 -18.73
C THR A 31 -3.82 18.35 -19.04
N PRO A 32 -3.18 19.43 -18.57
CA PRO A 32 -3.66 20.77 -18.83
C PRO A 32 -3.84 20.96 -20.35
N PRO A 33 -4.88 21.70 -20.78
CA PRO A 33 -5.12 21.93 -22.20
C PRO A 33 -3.86 22.48 -22.86
N ALA A 34 -3.59 22.03 -24.09
CA ALA A 34 -2.39 22.42 -24.80
C ALA A 34 -2.19 23.95 -24.78
N PRO A 35 -0.98 24.44 -24.51
CA PRO A 35 -0.73 25.87 -24.42
C PRO A 35 -1.13 26.56 -25.73
N ARG A 36 -1.87 27.67 -25.62
CA ARG A 36 -2.29 28.47 -26.79
C ARG A 36 -1.05 29.10 -27.42
N ARG A 37 -0.84 28.86 -28.71
CA ARG A 37 0.22 29.50 -29.48
C ARG A 37 -0.20 30.91 -29.83
N ILE A 38 0.47 31.91 -29.27
CA ILE A 38 0.30 33.32 -29.64
C ILE A 38 1.54 33.81 -30.38
N ALA A 39 1.33 34.65 -31.39
CA ALA A 39 2.44 35.29 -32.09
C ALA A 39 3.01 36.40 -31.20
N PHE A 40 4.16 36.15 -30.56
CA PHE A 40 4.84 37.14 -29.74
C PHE A 40 5.93 37.86 -30.57
N PRO A 41 5.74 39.14 -30.96
CA PRO A 41 6.59 39.82 -31.94
C PRO A 41 8.06 39.94 -31.53
N ALA A 42 8.34 40.08 -30.23
CA ALA A 42 9.70 40.22 -29.71
C ALA A 42 10.56 38.96 -29.91
N LEU A 43 9.97 37.78 -30.09
CA LEU A 43 10.71 36.55 -30.44
C LEU A 43 11.32 36.59 -31.84
N ARG A 44 10.93 37.56 -32.70
CA ARG A 44 11.53 37.69 -34.05
C ARG A 44 13.02 38.02 -33.99
N LEU A 45 13.47 38.77 -32.97
CA LEU A 45 14.89 39.08 -32.75
C LEU A 45 15.71 37.86 -32.30
N LEU A 46 15.06 36.80 -31.82
CA LEU A 46 15.69 35.62 -31.25
C LEU A 46 15.66 34.40 -32.20
N ARG A 47 15.24 34.59 -33.47
CA ARG A 47 15.08 33.49 -34.45
C ARG A 47 16.38 32.77 -34.81
N ASP A 48 17.53 33.44 -34.65
CA ASP A 48 18.83 32.90 -35.04
C ASP A 48 19.48 32.06 -33.91
N LEU A 49 18.86 31.99 -32.73
CA LEU A 49 19.33 31.13 -31.64
C LEU A 49 18.84 29.68 -31.86
N PRO A 50 19.71 28.66 -31.73
CA PRO A 50 19.29 27.27 -31.79
C PRO A 50 18.35 26.98 -30.62
N VAL A 51 17.07 26.75 -30.92
CA VAL A 51 16.06 26.39 -29.92
C VAL A 51 16.14 24.89 -29.67
N THR A 52 16.83 24.49 -28.59
CA THR A 52 16.72 23.13 -28.07
C THR A 52 15.33 22.98 -27.45
N GLN A 53 14.43 22.28 -28.15
CA GLN A 53 13.11 21.95 -27.62
C GLN A 53 13.24 20.90 -26.52
N GLU A 54 13.43 21.35 -25.28
CA GLU A 54 13.23 20.54 -24.08
C GLU A 54 11.72 20.47 -23.81
N THR A 55 11.00 19.54 -24.44
CA THR A 55 9.62 19.25 -24.04
C THR A 55 9.44 17.75 -23.88
N PRO A 56 9.58 17.19 -22.66
CA PRO A 56 9.08 15.87 -22.38
C PRO A 56 7.56 15.96 -22.26
N ALA A 57 6.86 15.98 -23.41
CA ALA A 57 5.40 16.16 -23.48
C ALA A 57 4.61 14.93 -22.99
N ARG A 58 5.27 13.80 -22.71
CA ARG A 58 4.60 12.56 -22.31
C ARG A 58 5.32 11.89 -21.16
N THR A 59 4.57 11.61 -20.10
CA THR A 59 4.99 10.66 -19.08
C THR A 59 5.19 9.30 -19.76
N PRO A 60 6.39 8.69 -19.67
CA PRO A 60 6.61 7.38 -20.25
C PRO A 60 5.72 6.34 -19.55
N TRP A 61 5.20 5.39 -20.34
CA TRP A 61 4.20 4.41 -19.87
C TRP A 61 4.73 3.49 -18.75
N TRP A 62 6.05 3.27 -18.67
CA TRP A 62 6.66 2.47 -17.62
C TRP A 62 6.59 3.16 -16.25
N LEU A 63 6.72 4.50 -16.18
CA LEU A 63 6.52 5.25 -14.94
C LEU A 63 5.08 5.15 -14.45
N LEU A 64 4.14 5.12 -15.40
CA LEU A 64 2.75 4.87 -15.09
C LEU A 64 2.54 3.48 -14.51
N LEU A 65 3.08 2.44 -15.16
CA LEU A 65 2.98 1.06 -14.67
C LEU A 65 3.57 0.94 -13.26
N LEU A 66 4.76 1.50 -13.02
CA LEU A 66 5.40 1.53 -11.71
C LEU A 66 4.52 2.18 -10.65
N ARG A 67 3.86 3.30 -10.98
CA ARG A 67 2.97 4.01 -10.06
C ARG A 67 1.73 3.19 -9.71
N ILE A 68 1.13 2.48 -10.69
CA ILE A 68 -0.01 1.59 -10.45
C ILE A 68 0.41 0.40 -9.58
N VAL A 69 1.57 -0.21 -9.87
CA VAL A 69 2.10 -1.32 -9.05
C VAL A 69 2.36 -0.87 -7.61
N ALA A 70 3.00 0.29 -7.41
CA ALA A 70 3.24 0.84 -6.08
C ALA A 70 1.94 1.09 -5.31
N ALA A 71 0.94 1.67 -5.96
CA ALA A 71 -0.37 1.89 -5.35
C ALA A 71 -1.10 0.57 -5.04
N ALA A 72 -1.00 -0.43 -5.91
CA ALA A 72 -1.56 -1.76 -5.67
C ALA A 72 -0.89 -2.45 -4.48
N LEU A 73 0.44 -2.40 -4.36
CA LEU A 73 1.19 -2.92 -3.21
C LEU A 73 0.81 -2.22 -1.92
N LEU A 74 0.61 -0.89 -1.96
CA LEU A 74 0.15 -0.12 -0.81
C LEU A 74 -1.24 -0.59 -0.36
N ILE A 75 -2.19 -0.72 -1.29
CA ILE A 75 -3.54 -1.23 -1.00
C ILE A 75 -3.48 -2.65 -0.42
N LEU A 76 -2.67 -3.54 -1.01
CA LEU A 76 -2.50 -4.90 -0.52
C LEU A 76 -1.90 -4.94 0.89
N GLY A 77 -0.87 -4.13 1.17
CA GLY A 77 -0.25 -4.06 2.50
C GLY A 77 -1.20 -3.50 3.56
N LEU A 78 -1.95 -2.45 3.21
CA LEU A 78 -2.96 -1.85 4.09
C LEU A 78 -4.17 -2.76 4.32
N ALA A 79 -4.45 -3.70 3.40
CA ALA A 79 -5.51 -4.70 3.59
C ALA A 79 -5.16 -5.76 4.66
N GLN A 80 -3.93 -5.73 5.20
CA GLN A 80 -3.41 -6.61 6.25
C GLN A 80 -3.56 -8.09 5.88
N PRO A 81 -2.79 -8.59 4.88
CA PRO A 81 -2.82 -9.98 4.47
C PRO A 81 -2.11 -10.84 5.52
N VAL A 82 -2.78 -11.92 5.94
CA VAL A 82 -2.31 -12.88 6.95
C VAL A 82 -2.24 -14.26 6.30
N LEU A 83 -1.07 -14.90 6.37
CA LEU A 83 -0.87 -16.27 5.90
C LEU A 83 -1.24 -17.27 6.99
N GLY A 84 -1.92 -18.35 6.60
CA GLY A 84 -2.35 -19.41 7.52
C GLY A 84 -3.28 -18.92 8.63
N PRO A 85 -4.40 -18.24 8.30
CA PRO A 85 -5.46 -18.00 9.28
C PRO A 85 -5.87 -19.37 9.82
N GLY A 86 -5.56 -19.63 11.09
CA GLY A 86 -5.51 -20.97 11.65
C GLY A 86 -6.74 -21.82 11.34
N VAL A 87 -6.49 -23.09 11.02
CA VAL A 87 -7.47 -24.20 10.91
C VAL A 87 -8.09 -24.52 12.29
N GLY A 88 -8.26 -23.54 13.18
CA GLY A 88 -8.68 -23.80 14.55
C GLY A 88 -9.14 -22.53 15.24
N GLY A 89 -10.42 -22.49 15.54
CA GLY A 89 -11.01 -21.51 16.45
C GLY A 89 -11.90 -20.52 15.71
N ALA A 90 -13.20 -20.79 15.78
CA ALA A 90 -14.21 -19.75 15.65
C ALA A 90 -13.77 -18.49 16.39
N ALA A 91 -14.08 -17.34 15.80
CA ALA A 91 -13.97 -16.03 16.40
C ALA A 91 -14.58 -16.03 17.82
N GLY A 92 -13.75 -16.31 18.82
CA GLY A 92 -14.09 -16.03 20.20
C GLY A 92 -14.03 -14.52 20.36
N GLN A 93 -15.17 -13.88 20.59
CA GLN A 93 -15.29 -12.43 20.85
C GLN A 93 -14.72 -12.02 22.23
N GLY A 94 -13.78 -12.79 22.78
CA GLY A 94 -13.28 -12.63 24.15
C GLY A 94 -11.91 -11.95 24.21
N THR A 95 -11.67 -11.21 25.28
CA THR A 95 -10.38 -10.59 25.62
C THR A 95 -9.24 -11.62 25.64
N LEU A 96 -8.08 -11.27 25.06
CA LEU A 96 -6.87 -12.07 25.19
C LEU A 96 -6.27 -11.87 26.59
N LEU A 97 -6.31 -12.92 27.43
CA LEU A 97 -5.54 -12.96 28.67
C LEU A 97 -4.25 -13.74 28.43
N LEU A 98 -3.11 -13.10 28.71
CA LEU A 98 -1.79 -13.74 28.59
C LEU A 98 -1.17 -13.87 29.99
N ALA A 99 -0.91 -15.12 30.40
CA ALA A 99 -0.16 -15.42 31.61
C ALA A 99 1.24 -15.89 31.22
N ILE A 100 2.27 -15.19 31.70
CA ILE A 100 3.67 -15.49 31.42
C ILE A 100 4.37 -15.76 32.75
N ASP A 101 5.05 -16.90 32.86
CA ASP A 101 5.96 -17.20 33.96
C ASP A 101 7.29 -16.47 33.74
N ASP A 102 7.64 -15.60 34.68
CA ASP A 102 8.84 -14.76 34.74
C ASP A 102 9.87 -15.25 35.78
N GLY A 103 9.72 -16.49 36.27
CA GLY A 103 10.63 -17.10 37.23
C GLY A 103 12.03 -17.41 36.67
N TRP A 104 12.95 -17.74 37.57
CA TRP A 104 14.37 -17.99 37.23
C TRP A 104 14.56 -19.13 36.21
N ALA A 105 13.67 -20.13 36.25
CA ALA A 105 13.69 -21.26 35.32
C ALA A 105 13.37 -20.85 33.86
N ALA A 106 12.66 -19.75 33.66
CA ALA A 106 12.30 -19.24 32.33
C ALA A 106 13.41 -18.36 31.70
N ALA A 107 14.52 -18.12 32.40
CA ALA A 107 15.56 -17.21 31.93
C ALA A 107 16.21 -17.68 30.61
N ALA A 108 16.39 -18.99 30.42
CA ALA A 108 17.03 -19.55 29.25
C ALA A 108 16.21 -19.38 27.96
N ASP A 109 14.88 -19.45 28.07
CA ASP A 109 13.93 -19.34 26.96
C ASP A 109 13.14 -18.02 26.96
N TRP A 110 13.50 -17.07 27.83
CA TRP A 110 12.82 -15.77 27.97
C TRP A 110 12.65 -15.02 26.64
N PRO A 111 13.66 -14.91 25.75
CA PRO A 111 13.49 -14.23 24.47
C PRO A 111 12.44 -14.90 23.57
N ALA A 112 12.37 -16.24 23.58
CA ALA A 112 11.41 -16.99 22.79
C ALA A 112 9.98 -16.80 23.33
N ARG A 113 9.82 -16.77 24.65
CA ARG A 113 8.52 -16.46 25.31
C ARG A 113 8.01 -15.08 24.94
N MET A 114 8.88 -14.07 25.02
CA MET A 114 8.54 -12.70 24.63
C MET A 114 8.17 -12.59 23.14
N ALA A 115 8.86 -13.32 22.26
CA ALA A 115 8.51 -13.37 20.84
C ALA A 115 7.13 -14.01 20.61
N ALA A 116 6.81 -15.10 21.32
CA ALA A 116 5.51 -15.76 21.24
C ALA A 116 4.38 -14.87 21.78
N ALA A 117 4.61 -14.19 22.91
CA ALA A 117 3.72 -13.21 23.49
C ALA A 117 3.42 -12.06 22.52
N GLY A 118 4.46 -11.48 21.89
CA GLY A 118 4.31 -10.45 20.87
C GLY A 118 3.45 -10.92 19.70
N GLY A 119 3.70 -12.12 19.18
CA GLY A 119 2.90 -12.69 18.09
C GLY A 119 1.43 -12.92 18.45
N ALA A 120 1.13 -13.25 19.71
CA ALA A 120 -0.24 -13.36 20.21
C ALA A 120 -0.94 -12.00 20.31
N LEU A 121 -0.24 -10.97 20.82
CA LEU A 121 -0.74 -9.59 20.90
C LEU A 121 -1.03 -9.00 19.51
N ASP A 122 -0.10 -9.18 18.57
CA ASP A 122 -0.27 -8.70 17.19
C ASP A 122 -1.51 -9.33 16.52
N ARG A 123 -1.80 -10.60 16.83
CA ARG A 123 -3.01 -11.28 16.34
C ARG A 123 -4.27 -10.70 16.95
N ALA A 124 -4.30 -10.49 18.27
CA ALA A 124 -5.43 -9.88 18.96
C ALA A 124 -5.70 -8.45 18.46
N GLY A 125 -4.65 -7.64 18.26
CA GLY A 125 -4.77 -6.29 17.72
C GLY A 125 -5.40 -6.25 16.32
N ARG A 126 -5.06 -7.20 15.43
CA ARG A 126 -5.69 -7.33 14.10
C ARG A 126 -7.16 -7.75 14.16
N GLU A 127 -7.55 -8.46 15.21
CA GLU A 127 -8.93 -8.90 15.45
C GLU A 127 -9.76 -7.89 16.24
N GLY A 128 -9.14 -6.78 16.70
CA GLY A 128 -9.78 -5.72 17.47
C GLY A 128 -10.09 -6.09 18.92
N ARG A 129 -9.23 -6.92 19.54
CA ARG A 129 -9.39 -7.44 20.90
C ARG A 129 -8.27 -7.01 21.83
#